data_AF-W2T5M5-F1
#
_entry.id   AF-W2T5M5-F1
#
_cell.length_a   1.000
_cell.length_b   1.000
_cell.length_c   1.000
_cell.angle_alpha   90.00
_cell.angle_beta   90.00
_cell.angle_gamma   90.00
#
_symmetry.space_group_name_H-M   'P 1'
#
loop_
_entity.id
_entity.type
_entity.pdbx_description
1 polymer ?
#
loop_
_entity_poly.entity_id
_entity_poly.type
_entity_poly.pdbx_seq_one_letter_code
_entity_poly.pdbx_strand_id
1 'polypeptide(L)'
;MLKLKQGKLLHTIINLIKQQKIEHEKNGVVKKQKFTAFSTQDWILQAVLNGIGAAQQAIGETIPEYNALIIFELKKFHNGYGIQVFYKKDTKNVEEDITKAVRRCNSSPCPFEIFIGCCDDYITDNPLDICEKEYA
;
A
#
# COMPACT_ATOMS: atom_id res chain seq x y z
N MET A 1 6.30 1.49 -17.52
CA MET A 1 5.92 0.12 -17.05
C MET A 1 5.33 -0.02 -15.62
N LEU A 2 5.99 0.32 -14.48
CA LEU A 2 5.43 0.06 -13.11
C LEU A 2 4.12 0.82 -12.81
N LYS A 3 4.01 2.09 -13.22
CA LYS A 3 2.76 2.87 -13.12
C LYS A 3 1.58 2.19 -13.87
N LEU A 4 1.86 1.53 -14.99
CA LEU A 4 0.87 0.90 -15.86
C LEU A 4 0.30 -0.39 -15.24
N LYS A 5 1.15 -1.19 -14.58
CA LYS A 5 0.79 -2.52 -14.07
C LYS A 5 0.07 -2.49 -12.72
N GLN A 6 0.56 -1.70 -11.76
CA GLN A 6 -0.01 -1.68 -10.39
C GLN A 6 -0.46 -0.30 -9.90
N GLY A 7 -0.27 0.76 -10.69
CA GLY A 7 -0.59 2.12 -10.25
C GLY A 7 -2.05 2.29 -9.87
N LYS A 8 -2.97 1.58 -10.56
CA LYS A 8 -4.40 1.59 -10.25
C LYS A 8 -4.74 0.91 -8.92
N LEU A 9 -4.12 -0.23 -8.60
CA LEU A 9 -4.38 -0.92 -7.33
C LEU A 9 -3.85 -0.08 -6.15
N LEU A 10 -2.61 0.41 -6.25
CA LEU A 10 -2.04 1.26 -5.20
C LEU A 10 -2.84 2.55 -5.02
N HIS A 11 -3.29 3.18 -6.12
CA HIS A 11 -4.19 4.33 -6.08
C HIS A 11 -5.51 4.00 -5.38
N THR A 12 -6.10 2.84 -5.68
CA THR A 12 -7.34 2.37 -5.05
C THR A 12 -7.15 2.17 -3.54
N ILE A 13 -6.06 1.53 -3.12
CA ILE A 13 -5.71 1.33 -1.71
C ILE A 13 -5.57 2.67 -0.99
N ILE A 14 -4.81 3.60 -1.56
CA ILE A 14 -4.60 4.94 -0.98
C ILE A 14 -5.93 5.69 -0.86
N ASN A 15 -6.80 5.61 -1.87
CA ASN A 15 -8.10 6.25 -1.81
C ASN A 15 -9.02 5.62 -0.76
N LEU A 16 -9.03 4.29 -0.63
CA LEU A 16 -9.78 3.61 0.44
C LEU A 16 -9.32 4.07 1.81
N ILE A 17 -8.01 4.13 2.04
CA ILE A 17 -7.41 4.62 3.29
C ILE A 17 -7.82 6.09 3.55
N LYS A 18 -7.81 6.96 2.53
CA LYS A 18 -8.29 8.36 2.64
C LYS A 18 -9.76 8.41 3.03
N GLN A 19 -10.62 7.64 2.39
CA GLN A 19 -12.05 7.61 2.70
C GLN A 19 -12.32 7.07 4.11
N GLN A 20 -11.61 6.03 4.53
CA GLN A 20 -11.72 5.49 5.90
C GLN A 20 -11.29 6.51 6.95
N LYS A 21 -10.21 7.27 6.71
CA LYS A 21 -9.81 8.38 7.59
C LYS A 21 -10.92 9.43 7.70
N ILE A 22 -11.44 9.91 6.56
CA ILE A 22 -12.51 10.92 6.52
C ILE A 22 -13.76 10.43 7.27
N GLU A 23 -14.17 9.16 7.05
CA GLU A 23 -15.31 8.58 7.73
C GLU A 23 -15.10 8.49 9.25
N HIS A 24 -13.90 8.08 9.68
CA HIS A 24 -13.55 8.02 11.09
C HIS A 24 -13.50 9.42 11.72
N GLU A 25 -12.95 10.42 11.03
CA GLU A 25 -12.90 11.81 11.52
C GLU A 25 -14.31 12.38 11.72
N LYS A 26 -15.23 12.10 10.78
CA LYS A 26 -16.61 12.59 10.86
C LYS A 26 -17.46 11.88 11.92
N ASN A 27 -17.33 10.55 12.03
CA ASN A 27 -18.28 9.73 12.78
C ASN A 27 -17.68 9.10 14.05
N GLY A 28 -16.36 9.24 14.27
CA GLY A 28 -15.63 8.52 15.31
C GLY A 28 -15.40 7.03 15.03
N VAL A 29 -16.00 6.49 13.96
CA VAL A 29 -15.92 5.08 13.56
C VAL A 29 -15.98 4.93 12.04
N VAL A 30 -15.31 3.92 11.50
CA VAL A 30 -15.50 3.47 10.11
C VAL A 30 -16.61 2.42 10.11
N LYS A 31 -17.80 2.74 9.59
CA LYS A 31 -18.95 1.81 9.54
C LYS A 31 -19.05 1.08 8.22
N LYS A 32 -18.70 1.74 7.11
CA LYS A 32 -18.93 1.19 5.77
C LYS A 32 -18.00 0.02 5.46
N GLN A 33 -16.68 0.25 5.51
CA GLN A 33 -15.72 -0.72 4.99
C GLN A 33 -14.46 -0.73 5.85
N LYS A 34 -14.50 -1.46 6.96
CA LYS A 34 -13.37 -1.61 7.89
C LYS A 34 -12.24 -2.49 7.35
N PHE A 35 -12.59 -3.47 6.52
CA PHE A 35 -11.66 -4.45 5.97
C PHE A 35 -11.93 -4.62 4.47
N THR A 36 -10.87 -4.64 3.68
CA THR A 36 -10.92 -4.89 2.24
C THR A 36 -9.78 -5.84 1.89
N ALA A 37 -10.10 -6.92 1.19
CA ALA A 37 -9.11 -7.88 0.71
C ALA A 37 -9.11 -7.90 -0.82
N PHE A 38 -7.92 -7.94 -1.39
CA PHE A 38 -7.70 -8.11 -2.82
C PHE A 38 -6.97 -9.43 -3.03
N SER A 39 -7.63 -10.40 -3.66
CA SER A 39 -6.98 -11.63 -4.10
C SER A 39 -6.37 -11.41 -5.48
N THR A 40 -5.08 -11.72 -5.61
CA THR A 40 -4.32 -11.40 -6.83
C THR A 40 -3.13 -12.35 -7.00
N GLN A 41 -2.28 -12.04 -7.98
CA GLN A 41 -1.10 -12.83 -8.34
C GLN A 41 0.17 -12.23 -7.73
N ASP A 42 1.20 -13.06 -7.60
CA ASP A 42 2.54 -12.74 -7.07
C ASP A 42 3.17 -11.49 -7.69
N TRP A 43 3.09 -11.33 -9.02
CA TRP A 43 3.64 -10.16 -9.70
C TRP A 43 2.92 -8.86 -9.31
N ILE A 44 1.64 -8.90 -8.94
CA ILE A 44 0.94 -7.71 -8.43
C ILE A 44 1.45 -7.35 -7.03
N LEU A 45 1.65 -8.33 -6.15
CA LEU A 45 2.23 -8.12 -4.82
C LEU A 45 3.64 -7.51 -4.93
N GLN A 46 4.51 -8.11 -5.75
CA GLN A 46 5.87 -7.62 -6.00
C GLN A 46 5.84 -6.18 -6.48
N ALA A 47 4.91 -5.86 -7.36
CA ALA A 47 4.86 -4.55 -7.94
C ALA A 47 4.27 -3.50 -6.98
N VAL A 48 3.31 -3.85 -6.12
CA VAL A 48 2.90 -2.99 -4.98
C VAL A 48 4.07 -2.72 -4.05
N LEU A 49 4.85 -3.75 -3.67
CA LEU A 49 6.04 -3.61 -2.83
C LEU A 49 7.08 -2.67 -3.46
N ASN A 50 7.31 -2.78 -4.76
CA ASN A 50 8.17 -1.86 -5.51
C ASN A 50 7.63 -0.43 -5.53
N GLY A 51 6.31 -0.27 -5.71
CA GLY A 51 5.65 1.03 -5.74
C GLY A 51 5.82 1.81 -4.44
N ILE A 52 5.66 1.11 -3.31
CA ILE A 52 5.85 1.67 -1.96
C ILE A 52 7.33 1.73 -1.52
N GLY A 53 8.24 1.11 -2.28
CA GLY A 53 9.68 1.10 -1.99
C GLY A 53 10.16 0.04 -0.99
N ALA A 54 9.29 -0.89 -0.60
CA ALA A 54 9.57 -1.88 0.44
C ALA A 54 9.98 -3.27 -0.07
N ALA A 55 10.14 -3.45 -1.39
CA ALA A 55 10.44 -4.75 -1.99
C ALA A 55 11.72 -5.40 -1.44
N GLN A 56 12.81 -4.64 -1.32
CA GLN A 56 14.07 -5.18 -0.81
C GLN A 56 13.94 -5.75 0.61
N GLN A 57 13.17 -5.08 1.48
CA GLN A 57 12.93 -5.57 2.84
C GLN A 57 12.02 -6.79 2.85
N ALA A 58 10.94 -6.75 2.07
CA ALA A 58 9.90 -7.78 2.12
C ALA A 58 10.30 -9.10 1.43
N ILE A 59 10.94 -9.01 0.26
CA ILE A 59 11.21 -10.18 -0.60
C ILE A 59 12.67 -10.25 -1.07
N GLY A 60 13.51 -9.27 -0.76
CA GLY A 60 14.90 -9.23 -1.23
C GLY A 60 14.98 -9.30 -2.76
N GLU A 61 15.76 -10.26 -3.26
CA GLU A 61 15.94 -10.53 -4.69
C GLU A 61 14.99 -11.61 -5.24
N THR A 62 14.03 -12.09 -4.43
CA THR A 62 13.08 -13.15 -4.82
C THR A 62 11.72 -12.58 -5.23
N ILE A 63 10.77 -13.48 -5.51
CA ILE A 63 9.36 -13.16 -5.73
C ILE A 63 8.53 -13.48 -4.48
N PRO A 64 7.34 -12.89 -4.31
CA PRO A 64 6.42 -13.26 -3.23
C PRO A 64 6.06 -14.75 -3.27
N GLU A 65 6.03 -15.39 -2.11
CA GLU A 65 5.66 -16.81 -1.99
C GLU A 65 4.14 -17.02 -2.04
N TYR A 66 3.72 -18.28 -2.16
CA TYR A 66 2.31 -18.65 -2.17
C TYR A 66 1.63 -18.23 -0.85
N ASN A 67 0.45 -17.63 -0.95
CA ASN A 67 -0.28 -17.02 0.16
C ASN A 67 0.45 -15.85 0.86
N ALA A 68 1.42 -15.20 0.21
CA ALA A 68 1.97 -13.96 0.71
C ALA A 68 0.90 -12.86 0.79
N LEU A 69 1.00 -11.98 1.79
CA LEU A 69 0.09 -10.86 2.02
C LEU A 69 0.85 -9.56 2.26
N ILE A 70 0.29 -8.46 1.76
CA ILE A 70 0.67 -7.10 2.16
C ILE A 70 -0.54 -6.53 2.91
N ILE A 71 -0.33 -6.10 4.15
CA ILE A 71 -1.40 -5.61 5.03
C ILE A 71 -1.15 -4.14 5.29
N PHE A 72 -2.14 -3.30 5.00
CA PHE A 72 -2.12 -1.87 5.31
C PHE A 72 -3.11 -1.59 6.44
N GLU A 73 -2.62 -1.12 7.58
CA GLU A 73 -3.45 -0.77 8.73
C GLU A 73 -3.48 0.75 8.95
N LEU A 74 -4.68 1.34 8.87
CA LEU A 74 -4.90 2.72 9.30
C LEU A 74 -5.08 2.76 10.82
N LYS A 75 -4.15 3.41 11.53
CA LYS A 75 -4.20 3.59 12.98
C LYS A 75 -4.45 5.03 13.37
N LYS A 76 -5.29 5.23 14.38
CA LYS A 76 -5.49 6.50 15.06
C LYS A 76 -4.63 6.54 16.32
N PHE A 77 -3.90 7.63 16.51
CA PHE A 77 -3.16 7.95 17.73
C PHE A 77 -3.63 9.30 18.28
N HIS A 78 -3.17 9.66 19.49
CA HIS A 78 -3.66 10.83 20.22
C HIS A 78 -3.70 12.11 19.36
N ASN A 79 -2.66 12.32 18.53
CA ASN A 79 -2.50 13.52 17.71
C ASN A 79 -2.60 13.28 16.19
N GLY A 80 -3.27 12.22 15.73
CA GLY A 80 -3.47 12.02 14.29
C GLY A 80 -3.66 10.58 13.84
N TYR A 81 -3.29 10.35 12.58
CA TYR A 81 -3.43 9.06 11.90
C TYR A 81 -2.11 8.65 11.27
N GLY A 82 -1.90 7.34 11.18
CA GLY A 82 -0.75 6.77 10.49
C GLY A 82 -1.04 5.39 9.97
N ILE A 83 -0.15 4.93 9.09
CA ILE A 83 -0.26 3.66 8.39
C ILE A 83 0.84 2.73 8.88
N GLN A 84 0.47 1.53 9.29
CA GLN A 84 1.43 0.43 9.39
C GLN A 84 1.29 -0.48 8.18
N VAL A 85 2.42 -0.92 7.65
CA VAL A 85 2.48 -1.85 6.54
C VAL A 85 3.18 -3.10 7.02
N PHE A 86 2.51 -4.24 6.87
CA PHE A 86 3.09 -5.53 7.18
C PHE A 86 3.23 -6.38 5.93
N TYR A 87 4.25 -7.22 5.91
CA TYR A 87 4.41 -8.28 4.93
C TYR A 87 4.35 -9.63 5.63
N LYS A 88 3.46 -10.50 5.15
CA LYS A 88 3.40 -11.89 5.59
C LYS A 88 3.88 -12.76 4.44
N LYS A 89 4.95 -13.51 4.68
CA LYS A 89 5.62 -14.28 3.64
C LYS A 89 4.79 -15.48 3.17
N ASP A 90 4.21 -16.24 4.10
CA ASP A 90 3.40 -17.43 3.82
C ASP A 90 2.41 -17.70 4.98
N THR A 91 1.80 -18.88 5.03
CA THR A 91 0.85 -19.26 6.10
C THR A 91 1.51 -19.64 7.42
N LYS A 92 2.82 -19.87 7.46
CA LYS A 92 3.56 -20.37 8.62
C LYS A 92 4.30 -19.26 9.38
N ASN A 93 4.68 -18.20 8.68
CA ASN A 93 5.40 -17.07 9.24
C ASN A 93 4.43 -16.04 9.84
N VAL A 94 4.88 -15.34 10.88
CA VAL A 94 4.21 -14.14 11.40
C VAL A 94 4.46 -12.98 10.45
N GLU A 95 3.54 -12.03 10.39
CA GLU A 95 3.71 -10.79 9.64
C GLU A 95 4.87 -9.93 10.19
N GLU A 96 5.69 -9.41 9.29
CA GLU A 96 6.80 -8.50 9.59
C GLU A 96 6.36 -7.05 9.33
N ASP A 97 6.67 -6.15 10.26
CA ASP A 97 6.46 -4.71 10.08
C ASP A 97 7.50 -4.14 9.11
N ILE A 98 7.06 -3.84 7.89
CA ILE A 98 7.88 -3.24 6.83
C ILE A 98 7.64 -1.73 6.67
N THR A 99 6.98 -1.08 7.64
CA THR A 99 6.56 0.33 7.54
C THR A 99 7.75 1.27 7.31
N LYS A 100 8.89 1.02 7.98
CA LYS A 100 10.11 1.84 7.82
C LYS A 100 10.81 1.64 6.47
N ALA A 101 10.49 0.57 5.74
CA ALA A 101 10.99 0.36 4.38
C ALA A 101 10.15 1.10 3.34
N VAL A 102 8.95 1.58 3.71
CA VAL A 102 8.14 2.40 2.81
C VAL A 102 8.84 3.73 2.54
N ARG A 103 8.85 4.16 1.29
CA ARG A 103 9.49 5.40 0.86
C ARG A 103 8.99 6.58 1.69
N ARG A 104 9.93 7.38 2.22
CA ARG A 104 9.70 8.55 3.09
C ARG A 104 9.21 8.23 4.52
N CYS A 105 8.91 6.99 4.86
CA CYS A 105 8.52 6.60 6.22
C CYS A 105 9.76 6.26 7.08
N ASN A 106 9.87 6.87 8.26
CA ASN A 106 10.96 6.64 9.21
C ASN A 106 10.49 6.10 10.58
N SER A 107 9.18 6.02 10.79
CA SER A 107 8.54 5.51 11.99
C SER A 107 7.49 4.45 11.65
N SER A 108 7.12 3.64 12.64
CA SER A 108 5.97 2.75 12.56
C SER A 108 5.05 3.04 13.75
N PRO A 109 3.81 3.50 13.55
CA PRO A 109 3.17 3.82 12.27
C PRO A 109 3.85 4.97 11.51
N CYS A 110 3.72 4.97 10.18
CA CYS A 110 4.13 6.08 9.33
C CYS A 110 3.04 7.17 9.35
N PRO A 111 3.37 8.46 9.56
CA PRO A 111 2.38 9.53 9.53
C PRO A 111 1.57 9.53 8.23
N PHE A 112 0.25 9.73 8.34
CA PHE A 112 -0.67 9.59 7.22
C PHE A 112 -0.28 10.42 6.00
N GLU A 113 0.03 11.71 6.20
CA GLU A 113 0.41 12.63 5.12
C GLU A 113 1.73 12.22 4.43
N ILE A 114 2.65 11.60 5.18
CA ILE A 114 3.90 11.07 4.63
C ILE A 114 3.62 9.85 3.77
N PHE A 115 2.78 8.93 4.28
CA PHE A 115 2.45 7.70 3.56
C PHE A 115 1.70 7.98 2.25
N ILE A 116 0.65 8.82 2.26
CA ILE A 116 -0.13 9.08 1.05
C ILE A 116 0.69 9.75 -0.07
N GLY A 117 1.76 10.46 0.28
CA GLY A 117 2.71 11.08 -0.66
C GLY A 117 3.92 10.20 -0.99
N CYS A 118 3.97 8.91 -0.60
CA CYS A 118 5.12 8.05 -0.86
C CYS A 118 5.34 7.75 -2.35
N CYS A 119 4.27 7.86 -3.14
CA CYS A 119 4.08 7.01 -4.29
C CYS A 119 3.48 7.74 -5.50
N ASP A 120 3.52 9.08 -5.53
CA ASP A 120 2.98 9.91 -6.63
C ASP A 120 3.58 9.52 -7.99
N ASP A 121 4.86 9.11 -7.99
CA ASP A 121 5.55 8.63 -9.19
C ASP A 121 5.14 7.23 -9.65
N TYR A 122 4.31 6.53 -8.88
CA TYR A 122 3.94 5.12 -9.09
C TYR A 122 2.43 4.87 -9.10
N ILE A 123 1.61 5.89 -8.86
CA ILE A 123 0.14 5.81 -8.92
C ILE A 123 -0.39 6.38 -10.24
N THR A 124 -1.55 5.85 -10.65
CA THR A 124 -2.37 6.39 -11.74
C THR A 124 -3.84 6.04 -11.49
N ASP A 125 -4.74 6.95 -11.79
CA ASP A 125 -6.19 6.73 -11.83
C ASP A 125 -6.65 6.27 -13.22
N ASN A 126 -5.96 6.71 -14.28
CA ASN A 126 -6.22 6.32 -15.66
C ASN A 126 -5.01 5.62 -16.31
N PRO A 127 -5.02 4.28 -16.42
CA PRO A 127 -3.96 3.54 -17.10
C PRO A 127 -3.77 3.93 -18.58
N LEU A 128 -4.83 4.37 -19.27
CA LEU A 128 -4.78 4.70 -20.70
C LEU A 128 -3.87 5.90 -20.98
N ASP A 129 -3.87 6.91 -20.11
CA ASP A 129 -3.06 8.13 -20.25
C ASP A 129 -1.54 7.85 -20.18
N ILE A 130 -1.17 6.68 -19.65
CA ILE A 130 0.23 6.22 -19.58
C ILE A 130 0.52 5.27 -20.74
N CYS A 131 -0.43 4.45 -21.17
CA CYS A 131 -0.28 3.56 -22.33
C CYS A 131 0.05 4.35 -23.61
N GLU A 132 -0.61 5.50 -23.83
CA GLU A 132 -0.42 6.28 -25.06
C GLU A 132 0.92 7.01 -25.12
N LYS A 133 1.56 7.29 -23.98
CA LYS A 133 2.87 7.96 -23.92
C LYS A 133 4.06 7.06 -24.23
N GLU A 134 3.91 5.73 -24.19
CA GLU A 134 5.00 4.80 -24.53
C GLU A 134 5.14 4.57 -26.05
N TYR A 135 4.29 5.16 -26.91
CA TYR A 135 4.28 4.99 -28.38
C TYR A 135 4.38 6.30 -29.20
N ALA A 136 4.71 7.43 -28.58
CA ALA A 136 4.90 8.73 -29.24
C ALA A 136 6.37 9.15 -29.28
#